data_AF-A0A931DMD6-F1
#
_entry.id   AF-A0A931DMD6-F1
#
_cell.length_a   1.000
_cell.length_b   1.000
_cell.length_c   1.000
_cell.angle_alpha   90.00
_cell.angle_beta   90.00
_cell.angle_gamma   90.00
#
_symmetry.space_group_name_H-M   'P 1'
#
loop_
_entity.id
_entity.type
_entity.pdbx_description
1 polymer ?
#
loop_
_entity_poly.entity_id
_entity_poly.type
_entity_poly.pdbx_seq_one_letter_code
_entity_poly.pdbx_strand_id
1 'polypeptide(L)'
;MLKTIPSVVRSRIDRAAARHRYAGLQDTLNETIDDLYAAQDHDDRAALLDYAAQLIEGLAELHTAAWGGEPDADGRPVAVSLAGQAALLRQVAATERAVIGTLTWPVGQTPPDAEHAAELLAWTELAHTSAPDRRAACLRRLCVLAAEHLGERAAEVLAVLAEVEEHRATGGTVPPTRPRYVLPRVLVGAFLALLALIGLAPGLDALGRVLLLAVVMAATYGALCVYVGVRGRSQRVAR
;
A
#
# COMPACT_ATOMS: atom_id res chain seq x y z
N MET A 1 -14.23 -8.45 -44.61
CA MET A 1 -14.78 -7.45 -43.66
C MET A 1 -14.52 -7.93 -42.23
N LEU A 2 -13.51 -7.37 -41.54
CA LEU A 2 -13.27 -7.65 -40.13
C LEU A 2 -14.41 -7.02 -39.32
N LYS A 3 -15.14 -7.83 -38.54
CA LYS A 3 -16.18 -7.32 -37.62
C LYS A 3 -15.50 -6.45 -36.56
N THR A 4 -15.83 -5.16 -36.55
CA THR A 4 -15.35 -4.21 -35.55
C THR A 4 -15.83 -4.65 -34.17
N ILE A 5 -14.89 -4.81 -33.22
CA ILE A 5 -15.21 -5.15 -31.83
C ILE A 5 -16.14 -4.06 -31.26
N PRO A 6 -17.28 -4.42 -30.64
CA PRO A 6 -18.16 -3.45 -30.01
C PRO A 6 -17.42 -2.59 -28.98
N SER A 7 -17.71 -1.28 -28.94
CA SER A 7 -17.02 -0.31 -28.06
C SER A 7 -17.05 -0.69 -26.59
N VAL A 8 -18.16 -1.29 -26.12
CA VAL A 8 -18.31 -1.80 -24.75
C VAL A 8 -17.38 -2.97 -24.45
N VAL A 9 -17.14 -3.84 -25.44
CA VAL A 9 -16.21 -4.97 -25.29
C VAL A 9 -14.77 -4.45 -25.28
N ARG A 10 -14.45 -3.49 -26.15
CA ARG A 10 -13.13 -2.84 -26.18
C ARG A 10 -12.82 -2.15 -24.84
N SER A 11 -13.73 -1.35 -24.29
CA SER A 11 -13.51 -0.68 -23.01
C SER A 11 -13.35 -1.65 -21.83
N ARG A 12 -14.01 -2.81 -21.86
CA ARG A 12 -13.79 -3.87 -20.86
C ARG A 12 -12.40 -4.49 -20.98
N ILE A 13 -11.93 -4.74 -22.21
CA ILE A 13 -10.57 -5.25 -22.46
C ILE A 13 -9.53 -4.24 -21.98
N ASP A 14 -9.69 -2.97 -22.34
CA ASP A 14 -8.77 -1.89 -21.96
C ASP A 14 -8.70 -1.74 -20.44
N ARG A 15 -9.86 -1.78 -19.76
CA ARG A 15 -9.93 -1.74 -18.29
C ARG A 15 -9.28 -2.96 -17.64
N ALA A 16 -9.46 -4.15 -18.19
CA ALA A 16 -8.82 -5.37 -17.68
C ALA A 16 -7.29 -5.30 -17.83
N ALA A 17 -6.80 -4.81 -18.98
CA ALA A 17 -5.37 -4.60 -19.21
C ALA A 17 -4.79 -3.55 -18.25
N ALA A 18 -5.51 -2.44 -18.02
CA ALA A 18 -5.11 -1.41 -17.07
C ALA A 18 -5.00 -1.98 -15.64
N ARG A 19 -5.96 -2.80 -15.19
CA ARG A 19 -5.91 -3.48 -13.88
C ARG A 19 -4.74 -4.43 -13.75
N HIS A 20 -4.43 -5.18 -14.81
CA HIS A 20 -3.29 -6.10 -14.79
C HIS A 20 -1.97 -5.34 -14.64
N ARG A 21 -1.78 -4.25 -15.40
CA ARG A 21 -0.60 -3.37 -15.26
C ARG A 21 -0.55 -2.71 -13.88
N TYR A 22 -1.68 -2.24 -13.38
CA TYR A 22 -1.81 -1.66 -12.04
C TYR A 22 -1.36 -2.66 -10.96
N ALA A 23 -1.79 -3.91 -11.05
CA ALA A 23 -1.38 -4.95 -10.11
C ALA A 23 0.13 -5.21 -10.16
N GLY A 24 0.73 -5.30 -11.35
CA GLY A 24 2.18 -5.46 -11.49
C GLY A 24 2.99 -4.31 -10.87
N LEU A 25 2.55 -3.06 -11.06
CA LEU A 25 3.17 -1.91 -10.41
C LEU A 25 3.01 -1.94 -8.89
N GLN A 26 1.81 -2.33 -8.40
CA GLN A 26 1.55 -2.44 -6.96
C GLN A 26 2.42 -3.53 -6.31
N ASP A 27 2.60 -4.67 -6.97
CA ASP A 27 3.46 -5.74 -6.48
C ASP A 27 4.92 -5.26 -6.42
N THR A 28 5.41 -4.61 -7.49
CA THR A 28 6.77 -4.04 -7.53
C THR A 28 6.98 -2.96 -6.47
N LEU A 29 5.95 -2.14 -6.20
CA LEU A 29 5.99 -1.12 -5.14
C LEU A 29 6.10 -1.76 -3.77
N ASN A 30 5.36 -2.85 -3.52
CA ASN A 30 5.44 -3.56 -2.25
C ASN A 30 6.85 -4.15 -2.04
N GLU A 31 7.43 -4.78 -3.07
CA GLU A 31 8.81 -5.28 -3.03
C GLU A 31 9.81 -4.15 -2.76
N THR A 32 9.66 -3.01 -3.44
CA THR A 32 10.51 -1.82 -3.23
C THR A 32 10.42 -1.29 -1.79
N ILE A 33 9.22 -1.28 -1.18
CA ILE A 33 9.04 -0.88 0.23
C ILE A 33 9.66 -1.93 1.16
N ASP A 34 9.55 -3.22 0.83
CA ASP A 34 10.17 -4.29 1.62
C ASP A 34 11.72 -4.17 1.58
N ASP A 35 12.30 -3.77 0.45
CA ASP A 35 13.75 -3.53 0.30
C ASP A 35 14.25 -2.36 1.18
N LEU A 36 13.40 -1.37 1.49
CA LEU A 36 13.75 -0.28 2.40
C LEU A 36 14.10 -0.76 3.82
N TYR A 37 13.59 -1.91 4.27
CA TYR A 37 13.94 -2.48 5.57
C TYR A 37 15.41 -2.91 5.64
N ALA A 38 15.98 -3.35 4.51
CA ALA A 38 17.34 -3.85 4.44
C ALA A 38 18.37 -2.75 4.11
N ALA A 39 17.96 -1.69 3.41
CA ALA A 39 18.85 -0.65 2.92
C ALA A 39 19.51 0.19 4.05
N GLN A 40 20.81 -0.02 4.26
CA GLN A 40 21.60 0.68 5.28
C GLN A 40 22.13 2.03 4.81
N ASP A 41 22.51 2.13 3.55
CA ASP A 41 23.05 3.34 2.96
C ASP A 41 21.96 4.38 2.65
N HIS A 42 22.27 5.66 2.83
CA HIS A 42 21.33 6.76 2.62
C HIS A 42 21.02 6.99 1.13
N ASP A 43 22.01 6.83 0.25
CA ASP A 43 21.83 7.01 -1.18
C ASP A 43 21.01 5.86 -1.77
N ASP A 44 21.25 4.62 -1.31
CA ASP A 44 20.43 3.45 -1.69
C ASP A 44 18.97 3.64 -1.27
N ARG A 45 18.72 4.11 -0.04
CA ARG A 45 17.36 4.42 0.44
C ARG A 45 16.72 5.52 -0.39
N ALA A 46 17.44 6.60 -0.68
CA ALA A 46 16.93 7.68 -1.50
C ALA A 46 16.55 7.19 -2.92
N ALA A 47 17.36 6.30 -3.51
CA ALA A 47 17.08 5.71 -4.81
C ALA A 47 15.81 4.82 -4.78
N LEU A 48 15.66 3.98 -3.75
CA LEU A 48 14.46 3.15 -3.56
C LEU A 48 13.20 4.01 -3.35
N LEU A 49 13.29 5.10 -2.58
CA LEU A 49 12.19 6.03 -2.37
C LEU A 49 11.77 6.75 -3.66
N ASP A 50 12.75 7.21 -4.47
CA ASP A 50 12.46 7.82 -5.78
C ASP A 50 11.86 6.80 -6.76
N TYR A 51 12.30 5.55 -6.72
CA TYR A 51 11.71 4.49 -7.53
C TYR A 51 10.27 4.18 -7.08
N ALA A 52 10.02 4.08 -5.78
CA ALA A 52 8.68 3.94 -5.23
C ALA A 52 7.77 5.11 -5.65
N ALA A 53 8.28 6.35 -5.66
CA ALA A 53 7.53 7.51 -6.15
C ALA A 53 7.12 7.37 -7.62
N GLN A 54 8.04 6.92 -8.49
CA GLN A 54 7.75 6.66 -9.91
C GLN A 54 6.69 5.58 -10.10
N LEU A 55 6.75 4.50 -9.30
CA LEU A 55 5.75 3.44 -9.33
C LEU A 55 4.37 3.97 -8.92
N ILE A 56 4.30 4.82 -7.88
CA ILE A 56 3.05 5.46 -7.45
C ILE A 56 2.51 6.44 -8.50
N GLU A 57 3.36 7.21 -9.18
CA GLU A 57 2.94 8.04 -10.32
C GLU A 57 2.32 7.17 -11.43
N GLY A 58 2.95 6.04 -11.77
CA GLY A 58 2.38 5.07 -12.72
C GLY A 58 1.04 4.47 -12.24
N LEU A 59 0.87 4.23 -10.93
CA LEU A 59 -0.41 3.83 -10.36
C LEU A 59 -1.45 4.94 -10.50
N ALA A 60 -1.10 6.20 -10.22
CA ALA A 60 -1.98 7.36 -10.35
C ALA A 60 -2.50 7.52 -11.79
N GLU A 61 -1.61 7.42 -12.77
CA GLU A 61 -1.94 7.49 -14.20
C GLU A 61 -2.90 6.38 -14.63
N LEU A 62 -2.69 5.15 -14.14
CA LEU A 62 -3.51 3.99 -14.51
C LEU A 62 -4.83 3.90 -13.73
N HIS A 63 -4.94 4.54 -12.56
CA HIS A 63 -6.04 4.34 -11.63
C HIS A 63 -7.41 4.60 -12.28
N THR A 64 -7.56 5.76 -12.94
CA THR A 64 -8.82 6.14 -13.60
C THR A 64 -9.19 5.18 -14.72
N ALA A 65 -8.22 4.67 -15.47
CA ALA A 65 -8.47 3.68 -16.52
C ALA A 65 -8.89 2.32 -15.94
N ALA A 66 -8.30 1.91 -14.83
CA ALA A 66 -8.54 0.63 -14.16
C ALA A 66 -9.86 0.57 -13.38
N TRP A 67 -10.23 1.67 -12.70
CA TRP A 67 -11.31 1.71 -11.71
C TRP A 67 -12.35 2.80 -11.96
N GLY A 68 -12.02 3.81 -12.76
CA GLY A 68 -12.85 5.00 -12.98
C GLY A 68 -12.43 6.16 -12.06
N GLY A 69 -13.19 7.25 -12.08
CA GLY A 69 -12.95 8.42 -11.21
C GLY A 69 -13.44 8.17 -9.78
N GLU A 70 -12.83 7.19 -9.09
CA GLU A 70 -13.14 6.86 -7.71
C GLU A 70 -12.61 7.97 -6.78
N PRO A 71 -13.46 8.52 -5.89
CA PRO A 71 -13.01 9.45 -4.86
C PRO A 71 -12.44 8.71 -3.64
N ASP A 72 -11.47 9.33 -2.97
CA ASP A 72 -10.96 8.91 -1.68
C ASP A 72 -11.92 9.29 -0.52
N ALA A 73 -11.47 9.12 0.72
CA ALA A 73 -12.26 9.42 1.92
C ALA A 73 -12.66 10.90 2.02
N ASP A 74 -11.81 11.79 1.51
CA ASP A 74 -11.98 13.25 1.52
C ASP A 74 -12.73 13.76 0.27
N GLY A 75 -13.18 12.85 -0.61
CA GLY A 75 -13.88 13.19 -1.84
C GLY A 75 -12.96 13.58 -3.01
N ARG A 76 -11.64 13.50 -2.85
CA ARG A 76 -10.64 13.83 -3.88
C ARG A 76 -10.46 12.64 -4.82
N PRO A 77 -10.16 12.82 -6.12
CA PRO A 77 -9.87 11.68 -6.98
C PRO A 77 -8.66 10.89 -6.46
N VAL A 78 -8.76 9.56 -6.35
CA VAL A 78 -7.67 8.72 -5.80
C VAL A 78 -6.34 8.92 -6.55
N ALA A 79 -6.38 9.21 -7.85
CA ALA A 79 -5.19 9.52 -8.64
C ALA A 79 -4.43 10.75 -8.09
N VAL A 80 -5.14 11.76 -7.58
CA VAL A 80 -4.53 12.95 -6.97
C VAL A 80 -3.86 12.59 -5.64
N SER A 81 -4.50 11.76 -4.82
CA SER A 81 -3.95 11.33 -3.53
C SER A 81 -2.70 10.46 -3.74
N LEU A 82 -2.68 9.60 -4.76
CA LEU A 82 -1.50 8.86 -5.19
C LEU A 82 -0.38 9.80 -5.65
N ALA A 83 -0.68 10.80 -6.49
CA ALA A 83 0.32 11.80 -6.88
C ALA A 83 0.89 12.56 -5.66
N GLY A 84 0.07 12.85 -4.66
CA GLY A 84 0.51 13.41 -3.37
C GLY A 84 1.48 12.49 -2.62
N GLN A 85 1.18 11.18 -2.55
CA GLN A 85 2.10 10.19 -1.97
C GLN A 85 3.45 10.18 -2.70
N ALA A 86 3.45 10.21 -4.03
CA ALA A 86 4.69 10.25 -4.81
C ALA A 86 5.53 11.50 -4.52
N ALA A 87 4.89 12.67 -4.42
CA ALA A 87 5.59 13.91 -4.05
C ALA A 87 6.22 13.82 -2.66
N LEU A 88 5.50 13.27 -1.67
CA LEU A 88 6.01 13.07 -0.32
C LEU A 88 7.19 12.10 -0.29
N LEU A 89 7.14 11.00 -1.06
CA LEU A 89 8.26 10.05 -1.19
C LEU A 89 9.52 10.73 -1.74
N ARG A 90 9.39 11.54 -2.80
CA ARG A 90 10.52 12.31 -3.36
C ARG A 90 11.09 13.30 -2.35
N GLN A 91 10.23 13.91 -1.53
CA GLN A 91 10.66 14.81 -0.47
C GLN A 91 11.42 14.07 0.63
N VAL A 92 10.97 12.87 1.05
CA VAL A 92 11.74 12.02 1.97
C VAL A 92 13.05 11.54 1.33
N ALA A 93 13.07 11.21 0.04
CA ALA A 93 14.30 10.87 -0.68
C ALA A 93 15.30 12.05 -0.67
N ALA A 94 14.81 13.28 -0.82
CA ALA A 94 15.64 14.47 -0.69
C ALA A 94 16.19 14.63 0.73
N THR A 95 15.43 14.32 1.78
CA THR A 95 15.96 14.36 3.16
C THR A 95 16.99 13.27 3.43
N GLU A 96 16.83 12.07 2.84
CA GLU A 96 17.83 10.99 2.91
C GLU A 96 19.18 11.40 2.31
N ARG A 97 19.17 12.05 1.14
CA ARG A 97 20.40 12.60 0.52
C ARG A 97 20.97 13.77 1.28
N ALA A 98 20.08 14.57 1.88
CA ALA A 98 20.49 15.76 2.59
C ALA A 98 21.21 15.41 3.89
N VAL A 99 20.93 14.27 4.55
CA VAL A 99 21.36 13.94 5.92
C VAL A 99 22.70 14.57 6.30
N ILE A 100 22.63 15.76 6.89
CA ILE A 100 23.78 16.49 7.41
C ILE A 100 23.88 16.10 8.88
N GLY A 101 25.08 15.75 9.35
CA GLY A 101 25.32 15.46 10.76
C GLY A 101 24.77 16.55 11.69
N THR A 102 24.60 16.20 12.98
CA THR A 102 24.02 16.99 14.09
C THR A 102 23.50 18.40 13.75
N LEU A 103 22.18 18.57 13.89
CA LEU A 103 21.47 19.85 13.86
C LEU A 103 22.20 20.93 14.68
N THR A 104 22.86 21.88 14.01
CA THR A 104 23.48 23.06 14.67
C THR A 104 22.52 24.25 14.77
N TRP A 105 21.29 24.10 14.27
CA TRP A 105 20.29 25.16 14.31
C TRP A 105 19.68 25.27 15.72
N PRO A 106 19.61 26.47 16.32
CA PRO A 106 18.85 26.67 17.55
C PRO A 106 17.36 26.46 17.24
N VAL A 107 16.83 25.32 17.71
CA VAL A 107 15.39 25.04 17.74
C VAL A 107 14.70 26.23 18.42
N GLY A 108 13.92 27.01 17.65
CA GLY A 108 13.23 28.21 18.15
C GLY A 108 13.39 29.50 17.32
N GLN A 109 14.13 29.49 16.21
CA GLN A 109 14.27 30.69 15.34
C GLN A 109 13.31 30.76 14.15
N THR A 110 12.46 29.74 13.94
CA THR A 110 11.39 29.84 12.93
C THR A 110 10.33 30.79 13.45
N PRO A 111 9.95 31.86 12.71
CA PRO A 111 8.88 32.75 13.14
C PRO A 111 7.61 31.94 13.43
N PRO A 112 6.96 32.12 14.59
CA PRO A 112 5.75 31.38 14.95
C PRO A 112 4.57 31.64 13.99
N ASP A 113 4.65 32.71 13.20
CA ASP A 113 3.58 33.19 12.33
C ASP A 113 3.69 32.70 10.87
N ALA A 114 4.68 31.86 10.53
CA ALA A 114 4.77 31.30 9.18
C ALA A 114 3.78 30.14 9.03
N GLU A 115 2.87 30.26 8.05
CA GLU A 115 2.02 29.16 7.58
C GLU A 115 2.94 27.96 7.27
N HIS A 116 2.65 26.78 7.85
CA HIS A 116 3.47 25.56 7.74
C HIS A 116 4.81 25.55 8.51
N ALA A 117 5.06 26.45 9.48
CA ALA A 117 6.28 26.45 10.29
C ALA A 117 6.56 25.09 10.97
N ALA A 118 5.51 24.41 11.46
CA ALA A 118 5.62 23.11 12.11
C ALA A 118 6.07 22.00 11.13
N GLU A 119 5.58 22.04 9.89
CA GLU A 119 5.99 21.09 8.85
C GLU A 119 7.44 21.30 8.44
N LEU A 120 7.82 22.56 8.20
CA LEU A 120 9.19 22.91 7.84
C LEU A 120 10.18 22.46 8.91
N LEU A 121 9.84 22.66 10.19
CA LEU A 121 10.64 22.17 11.31
C LEU A 121 10.78 20.65 11.28
N ALA A 122 9.68 19.90 11.09
CA ALA A 122 9.71 18.44 11.08
C ALA A 122 10.48 17.88 9.85
N TRP A 123 10.36 18.50 8.67
CA TRP A 123 11.17 18.16 7.50
C TRP A 123 12.65 18.44 7.71
N THR A 124 12.98 19.56 8.37
CA THR A 124 14.36 19.92 8.70
C THR A 124 14.95 18.95 9.71
N GLU A 125 14.20 18.58 10.76
CA GLU A 125 14.59 17.56 11.73
C GLU A 125 14.88 16.21 11.03
N LEU A 126 13.99 15.78 10.12
CA LEU A 126 14.18 14.56 9.35
C LEU A 126 15.46 14.60 8.49
N ALA A 127 15.79 15.75 7.91
CA ALA A 127 17.00 15.96 7.10
C ALA A 127 18.31 16.05 7.91
N HIS A 128 18.24 16.09 9.25
CA HIS A 128 19.42 16.16 10.12
C HIS A 128 19.51 14.98 11.09
N THR A 129 18.74 13.91 10.84
CA THR A 129 18.75 12.71 11.68
C THR A 129 18.92 11.45 10.84
N SER A 130 19.96 10.67 11.18
CA SER A 130 20.20 9.33 10.63
C SER A 130 19.67 8.22 11.54
N ALA A 131 19.34 8.52 12.80
CA ALA A 131 18.86 7.53 13.76
C ALA A 131 17.42 7.07 13.43
N PRO A 132 17.18 5.77 13.17
CA PRO A 132 15.88 5.29 12.68
C PRO A 132 14.69 5.61 13.61
N ASP A 133 14.88 5.52 14.93
CA ASP A 133 13.87 5.85 15.94
C ASP A 133 13.41 7.33 15.85
N ARG A 134 14.37 8.24 15.68
CA ARG A 134 14.09 9.67 15.50
C ARG A 134 13.47 9.95 14.14
N ARG A 135 13.95 9.29 13.08
CA ARG A 135 13.36 9.41 11.72
C ARG A 135 11.89 9.00 11.74
N ALA A 136 11.57 7.87 12.39
CA ALA A 136 10.19 7.42 12.54
C ALA A 136 9.30 8.44 13.25
N ALA A 137 9.78 9.03 14.35
CA ALA A 137 9.04 10.06 15.08
C ALA A 137 8.76 11.30 14.20
N CYS A 138 9.76 11.77 13.44
CA CYS A 138 9.58 12.87 12.48
C CYS A 138 8.56 12.50 11.40
N LEU A 139 8.64 11.29 10.83
CA LEU A 139 7.71 10.83 9.79
C LEU A 139 6.26 10.71 10.30
N ARG A 140 6.03 10.24 11.53
CA ARG A 140 4.68 10.24 12.14
C ARG A 140 4.13 11.64 12.32
N ARG A 141 4.97 12.57 12.81
CA ARG A 141 4.57 13.97 12.98
C ARG A 141 4.23 14.61 11.63
N LEU A 142 5.07 14.37 10.62
CA LEU A 142 4.83 14.83 9.25
C LEU A 142 3.55 14.22 8.66
N CYS A 143 3.24 12.95 8.94
CA CYS A 143 2.01 12.32 8.50
C CYS A 143 0.77 13.07 9.02
N VAL A 144 0.76 13.47 10.29
CA VAL A 144 -0.36 14.22 10.88
C VAL A 144 -0.46 15.60 10.24
N LEU A 145 0.65 16.34 10.15
CA LEU A 145 0.63 17.70 9.59
C LEU A 145 0.25 17.69 8.10
N ALA A 146 0.86 16.80 7.31
CA ALA A 146 0.56 16.68 5.88
C ALA A 146 -0.90 16.24 5.62
N ALA A 147 -1.51 15.46 6.52
CA ALA A 147 -2.91 15.07 6.38
C ALA A 147 -3.86 16.28 6.45
N GLU A 148 -3.55 17.31 7.25
CA GLU A 148 -4.36 18.53 7.38
C GLU A 148 -4.48 19.28 6.04
N HIS A 149 -3.45 19.21 5.19
CA HIS A 149 -3.38 19.94 3.93
C HIS A 149 -3.63 19.05 2.69
N LEU A 150 -2.98 17.89 2.65
CA LEU A 150 -2.98 16.97 1.50
C LEU A 150 -4.08 15.90 1.58
N GLY A 151 -4.75 15.77 2.72
CA GLY A 151 -5.72 14.70 3.00
C GLY A 151 -5.05 13.43 3.52
N GLU A 152 -5.80 12.64 4.29
CA GLU A 152 -5.27 11.47 5.01
C GLU A 152 -4.66 10.45 4.05
N ARG A 153 -5.32 10.24 2.90
CA ARG A 153 -4.88 9.27 1.91
C ARG A 153 -3.55 9.65 1.27
N ALA A 154 -3.29 10.94 1.05
CA ALA A 154 -2.01 11.38 0.51
C ALA A 154 -0.89 11.22 1.56
N ALA A 155 -1.18 11.48 2.84
CA ALA A 155 -0.20 11.41 3.92
C ALA A 155 0.14 9.98 4.37
N GLU A 156 -0.71 8.98 4.10
CA GLU A 156 -0.55 7.58 4.55
C GLU A 156 0.84 6.98 4.25
N VAL A 157 1.48 7.38 3.15
CA VAL A 157 2.82 6.89 2.81
C VAL A 157 3.86 7.23 3.87
N LEU A 158 3.72 8.36 4.57
CA LEU A 158 4.61 8.76 5.66
C LEU A 158 4.44 7.85 6.89
N ALA A 159 3.22 7.40 7.17
CA ALA A 159 2.97 6.41 8.21
C ALA A 159 3.62 5.06 7.87
N VAL A 160 3.53 4.62 6.61
CA VAL A 160 4.21 3.40 6.15
C VAL A 160 5.72 3.52 6.32
N LEU A 161 6.33 4.64 5.93
CA LEU A 161 7.76 4.85 6.11
C LEU A 161 8.16 4.93 7.59
N ALA A 162 7.32 5.51 8.45
CA ALA A 162 7.58 5.51 9.89
C ALA A 162 7.61 4.08 10.47
N GLU A 163 6.73 3.19 10.00
CA GLU A 163 6.73 1.77 10.40
C GLU A 163 8.01 1.06 9.94
N VAL A 164 8.53 1.37 8.75
CA VAL A 164 9.82 0.84 8.27
C VAL A 164 10.95 1.27 9.21
N GLU A 165 11.03 2.57 9.53
CA GLU A 165 12.09 3.10 10.39
C GLU A 165 12.01 2.59 11.84
N GLU A 166 10.81 2.42 12.40
CA GLU A 166 10.61 1.78 13.70
C GLU A 166 11.14 0.35 13.72
N HIS A 167 10.88 -0.41 12.66
CA HIS A 167 11.39 -1.77 12.57
C HIS A 167 12.92 -1.78 12.50
N ARG A 168 13.51 -0.88 11.70
CA ARG A 168 14.96 -0.72 11.62
C ARG A 168 15.58 -0.30 12.94
N ALA A 169 14.90 0.52 13.74
CA ALA A 169 15.34 0.90 15.08
C ALA A 169 15.50 -0.31 16.02
N THR A 170 14.71 -1.37 15.81
CA THR A 170 14.84 -2.64 16.54
C THR A 170 15.92 -3.58 15.98
N GLY A 171 16.65 -3.16 14.93
CA GLY A 171 17.66 -3.97 14.23
C GLY A 171 17.07 -4.96 13.23
N GLY A 172 15.78 -4.89 12.94
CA GLY A 172 15.13 -5.76 11.96
C GLY A 172 15.41 -5.32 10.53
N THR A 173 15.84 -6.26 9.69
CA THR A 173 16.12 -6.03 8.26
C THR A 173 15.12 -6.73 7.33
N VAL A 174 14.14 -7.41 7.91
CA VAL A 174 13.14 -8.20 7.19
C VAL A 174 11.78 -7.62 7.52
N PRO A 175 10.91 -7.32 6.54
CA PRO A 175 9.59 -6.79 6.82
C PRO A 175 8.83 -7.73 7.77
N PRO A 176 8.06 -7.19 8.74
CA PRO A 176 7.21 -8.03 9.57
C PRO A 176 6.24 -8.78 8.67
N THR A 177 6.09 -10.10 8.89
CA THR A 177 5.14 -10.95 8.14
C THR A 177 3.72 -10.40 8.28
N ARG A 178 3.32 -9.50 7.38
CA ARG A 178 1.92 -9.08 7.26
C ARG A 178 1.18 -10.22 6.57
N PRO A 179 0.05 -10.70 7.09
CA PRO A 179 -0.73 -11.75 6.45
C PRO A 179 -1.47 -11.21 5.21
N ARG A 180 -0.73 -10.75 4.20
CA ARG A 180 -1.28 -10.16 2.97
C ARG A 180 -1.82 -11.22 2.00
N TYR A 181 -1.29 -12.45 2.06
CA TYR A 181 -1.67 -13.57 1.17
C TYR A 181 -1.89 -14.92 1.87
N VAL A 182 -1.86 -14.96 3.20
CA VAL A 182 -2.00 -16.22 3.94
C VAL A 182 -3.44 -16.73 3.86
N LEU A 183 -4.43 -15.85 3.98
CA LEU A 183 -5.84 -16.25 4.00
C LEU A 183 -6.32 -16.91 2.69
N PRO A 184 -6.04 -16.36 1.48
CA PRO A 184 -6.45 -17.01 0.23
C PRO A 184 -5.74 -18.36 0.02
N ARG A 185 -4.45 -18.47 0.35
CA ARG A 185 -3.71 -19.73 0.21
C ARG A 185 -4.17 -20.79 1.19
N VAL A 186 -4.45 -20.42 2.45
CA VAL A 186 -5.02 -21.33 3.45
C VAL A 186 -6.44 -21.77 3.06
N LEU A 187 -7.27 -20.87 2.53
CA LEU A 187 -8.61 -21.22 2.03
C LEU A 187 -8.55 -22.18 0.83
N VAL A 188 -7.64 -21.96 -0.12
CA VAL A 188 -7.44 -22.87 -1.26
C VAL A 188 -6.91 -24.22 -0.78
N GLY A 189 -5.94 -24.25 0.13
CA GLY A 189 -5.42 -25.48 0.72
C GLY A 189 -6.48 -26.26 1.50
N ALA A 190 -7.27 -25.58 2.32
CA ALA A 190 -8.37 -26.17 3.08
C ALA A 190 -9.47 -26.73 2.16
N PHE A 191 -9.81 -26.01 1.08
CA PHE A 191 -10.77 -26.47 0.08
C PHE A 191 -10.30 -27.74 -0.63
N LEU A 192 -9.04 -27.79 -1.08
CA LEU A 192 -8.47 -28.98 -1.72
C LEU A 192 -8.40 -30.17 -0.76
N ALA A 193 -8.05 -29.94 0.51
CA ALA A 193 -8.04 -30.98 1.53
C ALA A 193 -9.45 -31.55 1.80
N LEU A 194 -10.47 -30.68 1.87
CA LEU A 194 -11.88 -31.07 2.03
C LEU A 194 -12.39 -31.88 0.83
N LEU A 195 -12.03 -31.48 -0.40
CA LEU A 195 -12.35 -32.25 -1.62
C LEU A 195 -11.74 -33.66 -1.58
N ALA A 196 -10.47 -33.77 -1.19
CA ALA A 196 -9.79 -35.06 -1.07
C ALA A 196 -10.44 -35.95 -0.01
N LEU A 197 -10.80 -35.39 1.16
CA LEU A 197 -11.50 -36.09 2.24
C LEU A 197 -12.88 -36.61 1.80
N ILE A 198 -13.66 -35.82 1.05
CA ILE A 198 -14.98 -36.24 0.55
C ILE A 198 -14.85 -37.38 -0.47
N GLY A 199 -13.82 -37.34 -1.33
CA GLY A 199 -13.56 -38.39 -2.31
C GLY A 199 -13.14 -39.73 -1.68
N LEU A 200 -12.40 -39.67 -0.56
CA LEU A 200 -11.85 -40.82 0.14
C LEU A 200 -12.76 -41.39 1.24
N ALA A 201 -13.83 -40.68 1.62
CA ALA A 201 -14.70 -41.09 2.73
C ALA A 201 -15.50 -42.38 2.40
N PRO A 202 -15.24 -43.49 3.12
CA PRO A 202 -16.03 -44.71 2.97
C PRO A 202 -17.40 -44.53 3.63
N GLY A 203 -18.46 -44.97 2.96
CA GLY A 203 -19.84 -44.92 3.48
C GLY A 203 -20.69 -43.75 3.00
N LEU A 204 -20.15 -42.84 2.18
CA LEU A 204 -20.93 -41.81 1.49
C LEU A 204 -21.46 -42.34 0.15
N ASP A 205 -22.78 -42.37 0.00
CA ASP A 205 -23.46 -42.64 -1.26
C ASP A 205 -23.25 -41.49 -2.26
N ALA A 206 -23.54 -41.75 -3.54
CA ALA A 206 -23.28 -40.79 -4.62
C ALA A 206 -23.98 -39.44 -4.39
N LEU A 207 -25.18 -39.47 -3.82
CA LEU A 207 -25.98 -38.27 -3.52
C LEU A 207 -25.39 -37.48 -2.35
N GLY A 208 -24.95 -38.16 -1.28
CA GLY A 208 -24.26 -37.53 -0.15
C GLY A 208 -22.96 -36.85 -0.56
N ARG A 209 -22.17 -37.45 -1.48
CA ARG A 209 -20.94 -36.82 -2.00
C ARG A 209 -21.22 -35.53 -2.76
N VAL A 210 -22.23 -35.53 -3.64
CA VAL A 210 -22.63 -34.34 -4.41
C VAL A 210 -23.11 -33.23 -3.49
N LEU A 211 -23.89 -33.56 -2.46
CA LEU A 211 -24.39 -32.58 -1.51
C LEU A 211 -23.27 -31.95 -0.68
N LEU A 212 -22.31 -32.75 -0.20
CA LEU A 212 -21.13 -32.28 0.54
C LEU A 212 -20.23 -31.39 -0.33
N LEU A 213 -20.02 -31.76 -1.59
CA LEU A 213 -19.32 -30.94 -2.57
C LEU A 213 -19.99 -29.59 -2.78
N ALA A 214 -21.31 -29.57 -2.94
CA ALA A 214 -22.08 -28.33 -3.10
C ALA A 214 -21.99 -27.44 -1.85
N VAL A 215 -22.04 -28.03 -0.65
CA VAL A 215 -21.90 -27.30 0.62
C VAL A 215 -20.49 -26.71 0.77
N VAL A 216 -19.44 -27.49 0.48
CA VAL A 216 -18.05 -26.99 0.54
C VAL A 216 -17.82 -25.88 -0.48
N MET A 217 -18.31 -26.02 -1.70
CA MET A 217 -18.26 -24.98 -2.73
C MET A 217 -18.98 -23.70 -2.28
N ALA A 218 -20.21 -23.82 -1.77
CA ALA A 218 -21.00 -22.69 -1.29
C ALA A 218 -20.36 -22.00 -0.08
N ALA A 219 -19.81 -22.76 0.87
CA ALA A 219 -19.13 -22.23 2.05
C ALA A 219 -17.82 -21.53 1.67
N THR A 220 -17.04 -22.09 0.76
CA THR A 220 -15.79 -21.48 0.27
C THR A 220 -16.07 -20.21 -0.52
N TYR A 221 -17.09 -20.23 -1.38
CA TYR A 221 -17.55 -19.04 -2.10
C TYR A 221 -18.11 -17.97 -1.16
N GLY A 222 -18.87 -18.37 -0.14
CA GLY A 222 -19.38 -17.47 0.91
C GLY A 222 -18.24 -16.84 1.71
N ALA A 223 -17.25 -17.63 2.13
CA ALA A 223 -16.05 -17.14 2.82
C ALA A 223 -15.24 -16.19 1.93
N LEU A 224 -15.12 -16.46 0.62
CA LEU A 224 -14.46 -15.57 -0.33
C LEU A 224 -15.24 -14.26 -0.51
N CYS A 225 -16.57 -14.33 -0.63
CA CYS A 225 -17.44 -13.15 -0.72
C CYS A 225 -17.38 -12.30 0.54
N VAL A 226 -17.39 -12.94 1.71
CA VAL A 226 -17.23 -12.25 3.01
C VAL A 226 -15.83 -11.66 3.11
N TYR A 227 -14.77 -12.36 2.71
CA TYR A 227 -13.41 -11.82 2.72
C TYR A 227 -13.26 -10.60 1.80
N VAL A 228 -13.74 -10.68 0.56
CA VAL A 228 -13.74 -9.55 -0.38
C VAL A 228 -14.63 -8.41 0.13
N GLY A 229 -15.80 -8.74 0.67
CA GLY A 229 -16.75 -7.76 1.21
C GLY A 229 -16.31 -7.11 2.53
N VAL A 230 -15.56 -7.83 3.37
CA VAL A 230 -14.92 -7.32 4.60
C VAL A 230 -13.71 -6.50 4.23
N ARG A 231 -12.88 -6.91 3.25
CA ARG A 231 -11.78 -6.06 2.75
C ARG A 231 -12.29 -4.76 2.14
N GLY A 232 -13.41 -4.82 1.41
CA GLY A 232 -14.11 -3.63 0.91
C GLY A 232 -14.84 -2.81 1.99
N ARG A 233 -15.15 -3.41 3.16
CA ARG A 233 -15.74 -2.71 4.32
C ARG A 233 -14.71 -2.19 5.31
N SER A 234 -13.56 -2.83 5.50
CA SER A 234 -12.47 -2.33 6.33
C SER A 234 -11.86 -1.06 5.73
N GLN A 235 -11.89 -0.91 4.40
CA GLN A 235 -11.65 0.37 3.71
C GLN A 235 -12.75 1.43 3.96
N ARG A 236 -13.92 1.05 4.48
CA ARG A 236 -15.02 1.96 4.87
C ARG A 236 -15.15 2.19 6.38
N VAL A 237 -14.56 1.33 7.22
CA VAL A 237 -14.67 1.36 8.70
C VAL A 237 -13.40 1.89 9.35
N ALA A 238 -12.29 1.99 8.61
CA ALA A 238 -11.20 2.90 8.95
C ALA A 238 -11.50 4.37 8.56
N ARG A 239 -12.80 4.72 8.46
CA ARG A 239 -13.32 6.09 8.32
C ARG A 239 -13.80 6.57 9.69
#